data_AF-A0A949UG43-F1
#
_entry.id   AF-A0A949UG43-F1
#
_cell.length_a   1.000
_cell.length_b   1.000
_cell.length_c   1.000
_cell.angle_alpha   90.00
_cell.angle_beta   90.00
_cell.angle_gamma   90.00
#
_symmetry.space_group_name_H-M   'P 1'
#
loop_
_entity.id
_entity.type
_entity.pdbx_description
1 polymer ?
#
loop_
_entity_poly.entity_id
_entity_poly.type
_entity_poly.pdbx_seq_one_letter_code
_entity_poly.pdbx_strand_id
1 'polypeptide(L)' 'MASTPSSSSPLDRIRPIVPKLAELTEKVLFGDVWERPGLSKRDRSLITCAALVALQR' A
#
# COMPACT_ATOMS: atom_id res chain seq x y z
N MET A 1 18.53 20.49 -14.25
CA MET A 1 17.53 19.70 -15.00
C MET A 1 17.51 18.31 -14.38
N ALA A 2 16.66 18.07 -13.38
CA ALA A 2 16.64 16.81 -12.64
C ALA A 2 15.34 16.05 -12.95
N SER A 3 15.51 14.91 -13.60
CA SER A 3 14.71 13.69 -13.58
C SER A 3 13.18 13.82 -13.71
N THR A 4 12.70 13.45 -14.89
CA THR A 4 11.32 13.07 -15.22
C THR A 4 10.76 12.05 -14.21
N PRO A 5 9.66 12.32 -13.47
CA PRO A 5 8.98 11.28 -12.71
C PRO A 5 7.82 10.77 -13.55
N SER A 6 8.06 9.81 -14.45
CA SER A 6 6.98 8.94 -14.92
C SER A 6 7.14 7.58 -14.27
N SER A 7 6.83 7.52 -12.97
CA SER A 7 6.55 6.25 -12.31
C SER A 7 5.03 6.09 -12.30
N SER A 8 4.47 5.35 -13.26
CA SER A 8 3.05 4.93 -13.19
C SER A 8 2.85 4.19 -11.88
N SER A 9 2.04 4.72 -10.96
CA SER A 9 1.79 4.07 -9.68
C SER A 9 1.09 2.73 -9.94
N PRO A 10 1.37 1.65 -9.16
CA PRO A 10 0.65 0.39 -9.29
C PRO A 10 -0.88 0.56 -9.26
N LEU A 11 -1.36 1.56 -8.52
CA LEU A 11 -2.78 1.88 -8.41
C LEU A 11 -3.36 2.46 -9.71
N ASP A 12 -2.59 3.21 -10.49
CA ASP A 12 -3.05 3.77 -11.77
C ASP A 12 -3.36 2.68 -12.79
N ARG A 13 -2.66 1.55 -12.71
CA ARG A 13 -2.88 0.38 -13.58
C ARG A 13 -4.11 -0.43 -13.18
N ILE A 14 -4.45 -0.44 -11.89
CA ILE A 14 -5.55 -1.25 -11.34
C ILE A 14 -6.86 -0.46 -11.31
N ARG A 15 -6.80 0.87 -11.15
CA ARG A 15 -7.96 1.77 -11.11
C ARG A 15 -8.97 1.58 -12.27
N PRO A 16 -8.58 1.35 -13.54
CA PRO A 16 -9.54 1.11 -14.62
C PRO A 16 -10.21 -0.28 -14.56
N ILE A 17 -9.63 -1.25 -13.85
CA ILE A 17 -10.12 -2.63 -13.75
C ILE A 17 -10.98 -2.79 -12.49
N VAL A 18 -10.48 -2.29 -11.35
CA VAL A 18 -11.12 -2.40 -10.04
C VAL A 18 -11.02 -1.06 -9.29
N PRO A 19 -11.84 -0.06 -9.65
CA PRO A 19 -11.71 1.30 -9.12
C PRO A 19 -11.90 1.37 -7.60
N LYS A 20 -12.79 0.53 -7.05
CA LYS A 20 -13.05 0.53 -5.61
C LYS A 20 -11.87 0.00 -4.80
N LEU A 21 -11.10 -0.95 -5.35
CA LEU A 21 -9.91 -1.47 -4.69
C LEU A 21 -8.83 -0.39 -4.59
N ALA A 22 -8.60 0.36 -5.68
CA ALA A 22 -7.66 1.48 -5.67
C ALA A 22 -8.04 2.53 -4.61
N GLU A 23 -9.32 2.89 -4.52
CA GLU A 23 -9.81 3.82 -3.51
C GLU A 23 -9.58 3.31 -2.07
N LEU A 24 -9.88 2.03 -1.81
CA LEU A 24 -9.69 1.42 -0.49
C LEU A 24 -8.20 1.35 -0.11
N THR A 25 -7.32 1.06 -1.06
CA THR A 25 -5.89 1.06 -0.82
C THR A 25 -5.37 2.44 -0.42
N GLU A 26 -5.82 3.50 -1.08
CA GLU A 26 -5.38 4.87 -0.77
C GLU A 26 -5.97 5.36 0.55
N LYS A 27 -7.30 5.28 0.70
CA LYS A 27 -7.99 5.92 1.83
C LYS A 27 -7.92 5.10 3.11
N VAL A 28 -8.08 3.78 3.01
CA VAL A 28 -8.22 2.91 4.19
C VAL A 28 -6.89 2.27 4.54
N LEU A 29 -6.22 1.60 3.59
CA LEU A 29 -4.97 0.92 3.90
C LEU A 29 -3.89 1.94 4.28
N PHE A 30 -3.50 2.81 3.36
CA PHE A 30 -2.41 3.76 3.60
C PHE A 30 -2.85 5.02 4.35
N GLY A 31 -4.05 5.53 4.08
CA GLY A 31 -4.56 6.76 4.71
C GLY A 31 -5.01 6.63 6.17
N ASP A 32 -5.37 5.42 6.62
CA ASP A 32 -5.86 5.19 7.99
C ASP A 32 -5.05 4.09 8.69
N VAL A 33 -5.15 2.84 8.22
CA VAL A 33 -4.59 1.67 8.93
C VAL A 33 -3.10 1.81 9.21
N TRP A 34 -2.33 2.34 8.26
CA TRP A 34 -0.89 2.55 8.40
C TRP A 34 -0.49 3.74 9.28
N GLU A 35 -1.38 4.72 9.47
CA GLU A 35 -1.13 5.92 10.28
C GLU A 35 -1.68 5.80 11.71
N ARG A 36 -2.39 4.70 12.04
CA ARG A 36 -2.93 4.49 13.39
C ARG A 36 -1.83 4.55 14.47
N PRO A 37 -2.06 5.26 15.58
CA PRO A 37 -1.10 5.36 16.67
C PRO A 37 -0.94 4.02 17.41
N GLY A 38 0.19 3.85 18.10
CA GLY A 38 0.48 2.67 18.94
C GLY A 38 1.37 1.62 18.31
N LEU A 39 1.67 1.71 17.00
CA LEU A 39 2.62 0.83 16.34
C LEU A 39 3.40 1.55 15.25
N SER A 40 4.73 1.41 15.25
CA SER A 40 5.59 2.09 14.30
C SER A 40 5.40 1.55 12.87
N LYS A 41 5.72 2.36 11.86
CA LYS A 41 5.71 1.91 10.45
C LYS A 41 6.66 0.72 10.21
N ARG A 42 7.77 0.65 10.95
CA ARG A 42 8.72 -0.47 10.87
C ARG A 42 8.10 -1.78 11.33
N ASP A 43 7.41 -1.77 12.46
CA ASP A 43 6.80 -2.99 13.00
C ASP A 43 5.64 -3.46 12.12
N ARG A 44 4.87 -2.52 11.56
CA ARG A 44 3.82 -2.81 10.57
C ARG A 44 4.38 -3.48 9.32
N SER A 45 5.51 -3.01 8.80
CA SER A 45 6.20 -3.66 7.68
C SER A 45 6.63 -5.08 8.05
N LEU A 46 7.21 -5.28 9.24
CA LEU A 46 7.65 -6.60 9.70
C LEU A 46 6.49 -7.59 9.84
N ILE A 47 5.37 -7.16 10.41
CA ILE A 47 4.14 -7.96 10.51
C ILE A 47 3.60 -8.31 9.12
N THR A 48 3.60 -7.35 8.19
CA THR A 48 3.14 -7.59 6.81
C THR A 48 4.00 -8.66 6.15
N CYS A 49 5.33 -8.57 6.24
CA CYS A 49 6.23 -9.60 5.72
C CYS A 49 5.99 -10.97 6.38
N ALA A 50 5.86 -11.01 7.70
CA ALA A 50 5.59 -12.25 8.43
C ALA A 50 4.25 -12.89 8.00
N ALA A 51 3.21 -12.08 7.81
CA ALA A 51 1.91 -12.53 7.31
C ALA A 51 2.01 -13.08 5.88
N LEU A 52 2.72 -12.40 4.98
CA LEU A 52 2.93 -12.86 3.61
C LEU A 52 3.69 -14.20 3.56
N VAL A 53 4.72 -14.35 4.40
CA VAL A 53 5.47 -15.60 4.51
C VAL A 53 4.60 -16.71 5.10
N ALA A 54 3.82 -16.43 6.15
CA ALA A 54 2.96 -17.42 6.79
C ALA A 54 1.79 -17.87 5.90
N LEU A 55 1.25 -16.96 5.08
CA LEU A 55 0.12 -17.24 4.20
C LEU A 55 0.51 -18.00 2.92
N GLN A 56 1.81 -18.24 2.70
CA GLN A 56 2.46 -18.92 1.56
C GLN A 56 1.50 -19.58 0.54
N ARG A 57 0.87 -18.78 -0.31
CA ARG A 57 -0.02 -19.21 -1.39
C ARG A 57 0.32 -18.49 -2.68
#